data_AF-A0A0S7YQ50-F1
#
_entry.id   AF-A0A0S7YQ50-F1
#
_cell.length_a   1.000
_cell.length_b   1.000
_cell.length_c   1.000
_cell.angle_alpha   90.00
_cell.angle_beta   90.00
_cell.angle_gamma   90.00
#
_symmetry.space_group_name_H-M   'P 1'
#
loop_
_entity.id
_entity.type
_entity.pdbx_description
1 polymer ?
#
loop_
_entity_poly.entity_id
_entity_poly.type
_entity_poly.pdbx_seq_one_letter_code
_entity_poly.pdbx_strand_id
1 'polypeptide(L)'
;MTVADPNGKKGPTTVTTLVALERTRPAVVVNEIMYRPKPSYGAKDKHQWVELHNPTADPIDVRDWFLWTRDQNDPDRILPDAYHGTGTTVIPPGAYAVIADQDTELDNEVLKNGDFEGGTGDWKFFLGPWQRDFGEAASGNYKIYLCGVGWTIMYQDFKIPATASGDVRVTVRERYNPSFERPDVRIRITNRTGVPLLTVYSGGCSTDWTAHAADLTALKGVDARLEISGFRVNDSRSWVRIDAATINWGPVSRNCVRLLVDDNEIGKNLEDKQVFVGEANTLRDAVVFEKAWGGDDDGCSLSRTSPFAPPTEEPSWYPAANHGTPGEPNS
;
A
#
# COMPACT_ATOMS: atom_id res chain seq x y z
N MET A 1 4.07 48.43 26.50
CA MET A 1 3.37 49.17 27.58
C MET A 1 3.72 48.45 28.88
N THR A 2 4.54 49.03 29.73
CA THR A 2 5.05 48.40 30.97
C THR A 2 4.03 48.55 32.09
N VAL A 3 3.59 47.45 32.68
CA VAL A 3 2.92 47.44 33.99
C VAL A 3 3.95 46.98 35.03
N ALA A 4 4.20 47.83 36.02
CA ALA A 4 5.06 47.51 37.16
C ALA A 4 4.24 46.82 38.26
N ASP A 5 4.81 45.76 38.85
CA ASP A 5 4.36 45.18 40.12
C ASP A 5 4.68 46.16 41.28
N PRO A 6 3.75 46.43 42.22
CA PRO A 6 3.95 47.37 43.33
C PRO A 6 5.00 46.97 44.39
N ASN A 7 5.57 45.76 44.37
CA ASN A 7 6.26 45.22 45.54
C ASN A 7 7.78 45.04 45.47
N GLY A 8 8.49 45.69 44.53
CA GLY A 8 9.90 46.08 44.71
C GLY A 8 10.92 45.04 45.20
N LYS A 9 10.68 43.73 45.06
CA LYS A 9 11.63 42.68 45.46
C LYS A 9 12.33 42.11 44.22
N LYS A 10 13.60 42.51 44.03
CA LYS A 10 14.53 41.84 43.11
C LYS A 10 14.93 40.48 43.70
N GLY A 11 14.19 39.43 43.37
CA GLY A 11 14.74 38.07 43.34
C GLY A 11 15.37 37.81 41.97
N PRO A 12 16.30 36.85 41.81
CA PRO A 12 16.71 36.41 40.50
C PRO A 12 15.49 35.75 39.85
N THR A 13 14.79 36.50 39.00
CA THR A 13 13.84 35.91 38.07
C THR A 13 14.70 35.11 37.10
N THR A 14 14.83 33.81 37.35
CA THR A 14 15.26 32.87 36.32
C THR A 14 14.21 33.00 35.22
N VAL A 15 14.51 33.85 34.24
CA VAL A 15 13.85 33.80 32.94
C VAL A 15 14.34 32.49 32.37
N THR A 16 13.64 31.40 32.72
CA THR A 16 13.72 30.16 31.97
C THR A 16 13.21 30.53 30.60
N THR A 17 14.14 30.93 29.73
CA THR A 17 13.90 31.03 28.31
C THR A 17 13.34 29.67 27.93
N LEU A 18 12.02 29.61 27.75
CA LEU A 18 11.36 28.59 26.97
C LEU A 18 11.85 28.78 25.53
N VAL A 19 13.13 28.50 25.29
CA VAL A 19 13.48 27.72 24.12
C VAL A 19 12.92 26.35 24.49
N ALA A 20 11.61 26.18 24.30
CA ALA A 20 11.12 24.89 23.88
C ALA A 20 12.00 24.58 22.69
N LEU A 21 12.98 23.70 22.90
CA LEU A 21 13.60 22.98 21.82
C LEU A 21 12.39 22.45 21.07
N GLU A 22 12.04 23.06 19.94
CA GLU A 22 11.17 22.39 19.00
C GLU A 22 11.92 21.09 18.78
N ARG A 23 11.47 20.01 19.45
CA ARG A 23 11.74 18.67 18.98
C ARG A 23 11.29 18.77 17.54
N THR A 24 12.26 18.86 16.63
CA THR A 24 12.02 18.86 15.19
C THR A 24 11.02 17.75 14.98
N ARG A 25 9.76 18.12 14.66
CA ARG A 25 8.68 17.15 14.54
C ARG A 25 9.20 16.10 13.56
N PRO A 26 9.28 14.82 13.96
CA PRO A 26 9.81 13.82 13.05
C PRO A 26 8.96 13.87 11.79
N ALA A 27 9.61 14.00 10.63
CA ALA A 27 8.92 14.16 9.36
C ALA A 27 8.07 12.92 9.10
N VAL A 28 8.67 11.74 9.26
CA VAL A 28 8.00 10.44 9.23
C VAL A 28 8.56 9.59 10.35
N VAL A 29 7.75 8.74 10.94
CA VAL A 29 8.13 7.86 12.05
C VAL A 29 7.85 6.40 11.73
N VAL A 30 8.66 5.49 12.27
CA VAL A 30 8.28 4.07 12.38
C VAL A 30 7.14 3.99 13.39
N ASN A 31 6.01 3.45 12.96
CA ASN A 31 4.75 3.46 13.71
C ASN A 31 4.36 2.08 14.22
N GLU A 32 4.54 1.04 13.41
CA GLU A 32 4.14 -0.31 13.75
C GLU A 32 5.03 -1.34 13.03
N ILE A 33 5.37 -2.44 13.69
CA ILE A 33 6.25 -3.48 13.15
C ILE A 33 5.63 -4.86 13.37
N MET A 34 5.28 -5.54 12.28
CA MET A 34 4.91 -6.95 12.33
C MET A 34 6.15 -7.82 12.18
N TYR A 35 6.88 -8.03 13.27
CA TYR A 35 8.14 -8.78 13.23
C TYR A 35 7.95 -10.28 13.48
N ARG A 36 6.85 -10.69 14.12
CA ARG A 36 6.59 -12.11 14.41
C ARG A 36 5.11 -12.44 14.13
N PRO A 37 4.73 -12.65 12.86
CA PRO A 37 3.36 -13.02 12.52
C PRO A 37 2.96 -14.35 13.15
N LYS A 38 1.64 -14.53 13.31
CA LYS A 38 1.07 -15.75 13.91
C LYS A 38 1.47 -16.98 13.09
N PRO A 39 1.95 -18.08 13.72
CA PRO A 39 2.36 -19.27 12.98
C PRO A 39 1.28 -19.89 12.09
N SER A 40 0.00 -19.65 12.41
CA SER A 40 -1.13 -20.13 11.60
C SER A 40 -1.32 -19.39 10.28
N TYR A 41 -0.67 -18.23 10.07
CA TYR A 41 -0.76 -17.50 8.81
C TYR A 41 0.04 -18.17 7.70
N GLY A 42 1.08 -18.93 8.04
CA GLY A 42 1.88 -19.67 7.08
C GLY A 42 3.36 -19.40 7.27
N ALA A 43 4.07 -19.25 6.15
CA ALA A 43 5.49 -18.94 6.17
C ALA A 43 5.70 -17.52 6.72
N LYS A 44 6.53 -17.36 7.76
CA LYS A 44 6.68 -16.10 8.50
C LYS A 44 7.11 -14.94 7.62
N ASP A 45 7.93 -15.23 6.62
CA ASP A 45 8.45 -14.29 5.65
C ASP A 45 7.37 -13.62 4.80
N LYS A 46 6.22 -14.27 4.64
CA LYS A 46 5.11 -13.72 3.87
C LYS A 46 4.19 -12.79 4.64
N HIS A 47 4.42 -12.53 5.92
CA HIS A 47 3.51 -11.72 6.74
C HIS A 47 4.22 -10.69 7.61
N GLN A 48 5.47 -10.38 7.28
CA GLN A 48 6.26 -9.35 7.95
C GLN A 48 6.13 -8.02 7.21
N TRP A 49 6.07 -6.93 7.97
CA TRP A 49 5.95 -5.58 7.42
C TRP A 49 6.36 -4.53 8.44
N VAL A 50 6.72 -3.36 7.94
CA VAL A 50 7.00 -2.15 8.72
C VAL A 50 6.05 -1.06 8.27
N GLU A 51 5.43 -0.38 9.22
CA GLU A 51 4.61 0.79 8.95
C GLU A 51 5.31 2.09 9.33
N LEU A 52 5.16 3.08 8.46
CA LEU A 52 5.47 4.47 8.69
C LEU A 52 4.21 5.29 8.90
N HIS A 53 4.30 6.32 9.74
CA HIS A 53 3.26 7.35 9.89
C HIS A 53 3.84 8.73 9.56
N ASN A 54 3.10 9.51 8.77
CA ASN A 54 3.36 10.94 8.56
C ASN A 54 2.50 11.77 9.52
N PRO A 55 3.00 12.18 10.71
CA PRO A 55 2.23 12.98 11.66
C PRO A 55 2.15 14.47 11.28
N THR A 56 2.72 14.87 10.14
CA THR A 56 2.78 16.27 9.71
C THR A 56 1.53 16.71 8.95
N ALA A 57 1.40 18.02 8.72
CA ALA A 57 0.32 18.59 7.93
C ALA A 57 0.61 18.60 6.42
N ASP A 58 1.81 18.20 6.02
CA ASP A 58 2.28 18.24 4.63
C ASP A 58 2.52 16.81 4.11
N PRO A 59 2.32 16.55 2.80
CA PRO A 59 2.67 15.27 2.23
C PRO A 59 4.19 15.07 2.25
N ILE A 60 4.62 13.82 2.47
CA ILE A 60 6.04 13.46 2.48
C ILE A 60 6.31 12.41 1.43
N ASP A 61 7.25 12.71 0.54
CA ASP A 61 7.71 11.79 -0.48
C ASP A 61 8.91 11.00 0.06
N VAL A 62 8.75 9.68 0.19
CA VAL A 62 9.81 8.78 0.65
C VAL A 62 10.61 8.17 -0.51
N ARG A 63 10.53 8.78 -1.70
CA ARG A 63 11.39 8.37 -2.82
C ARG A 63 12.86 8.46 -2.43
N ASP A 64 13.62 7.45 -2.83
CA ASP A 64 15.06 7.32 -2.55
C ASP A 64 15.39 7.17 -1.06
N TRP A 65 14.40 6.83 -0.24
CA TRP A 65 14.62 6.36 1.12
C TRP A 65 14.98 4.88 1.12
N PHE A 66 15.58 4.48 2.22
CA PHE A 66 16.01 3.13 2.49
C PHE A 66 15.46 2.69 3.85
N LEU A 67 15.27 1.38 3.96
CA LEU A 67 15.00 0.67 5.19
C LEU A 67 16.22 -0.17 5.53
N TRP A 68 16.70 -0.09 6.77
CA TRP A 68 17.73 -1.00 7.27
C TRP A 68 17.14 -1.84 8.39
N THR A 69 17.25 -3.15 8.25
CA THR A 69 16.76 -4.12 9.23
C THR A 69 17.94 -4.97 9.74
N ARG A 70 18.23 -6.08 9.07
CA ARG A 70 19.23 -7.08 9.42
C ARG A 70 20.66 -6.69 9.07
N ASP A 71 20.91 -6.24 7.84
CA ASP A 71 22.25 -5.88 7.36
C ASP A 71 22.34 -4.37 7.13
N GLN A 72 23.06 -3.66 8.00
CA GLN A 72 23.27 -2.22 7.81
C GLN A 72 24.13 -1.89 6.57
N ASN A 73 24.80 -2.88 5.98
CA ASN A 73 25.64 -2.72 4.80
C ASN A 73 24.90 -2.98 3.48
N ASP A 74 23.66 -3.49 3.54
CA ASP A 74 22.80 -3.73 2.39
C ASP A 74 21.38 -3.22 2.70
N PRO A 75 21.15 -1.89 2.66
CA PRO A 75 19.82 -1.35 2.86
C PRO A 75 18.86 -1.70 1.73
N ASP A 76 17.63 -2.00 2.14
CA ASP A 76 16.48 -2.15 1.27
C ASP A 76 16.07 -0.78 0.72
N ARG A 77 16.01 -0.61 -0.60
CA ARG A 77 15.47 0.62 -1.19
C ARG A 77 13.95 0.61 -1.13
N ILE A 78 13.35 1.70 -0.66
CA ILE A 78 11.91 1.88 -0.66
C ILE A 78 11.43 2.25 -2.09
N LEU A 79 10.51 1.44 -2.61
CA LEU A 79 9.92 1.58 -3.93
C LEU A 79 8.39 1.79 -3.84
N PRO A 80 7.77 2.45 -4.83
CA PRO A 80 6.32 2.48 -4.91
C PRO A 80 5.75 1.07 -5.12
N ASP A 81 4.75 0.68 -4.33
CA ASP A 81 3.99 -0.54 -4.61
C ASP A 81 3.01 -0.25 -5.74
N ALA A 82 3.44 -0.56 -6.96
CA ALA A 82 2.52 -0.60 -8.07
C ALA A 82 1.52 -1.76 -7.84
N TYR A 83 1.99 -2.99 -7.67
CA TYR A 83 1.18 -4.21 -7.68
C TYR A 83 -0.08 -4.15 -6.81
N HIS A 84 0.07 -3.81 -5.53
CA HIS A 84 -1.02 -3.79 -4.56
C HIS A 84 -1.39 -2.36 -4.11
N GLY A 85 -0.54 -1.36 -4.40
CA GLY A 85 -0.75 0.04 -4.05
C GLY A 85 -1.18 0.93 -5.22
N THR A 86 -1.07 2.25 -5.00
CA THR A 86 -1.33 3.28 -6.03
C THR A 86 -0.12 3.55 -6.93
N GLY A 87 1.05 2.97 -6.63
CA GLY A 87 2.30 3.31 -7.28
C GLY A 87 2.89 4.68 -6.86
N THR A 88 2.42 5.25 -5.75
CA THR A 88 2.99 6.48 -5.16
C THR A 88 4.01 6.16 -4.08
N THR A 89 5.00 7.04 -3.91
CA THR A 89 5.89 7.12 -2.74
C THR A 89 5.50 8.26 -1.80
N VAL A 90 4.43 8.98 -2.10
CA VAL A 90 3.99 10.14 -1.30
C VAL A 90 2.99 9.70 -0.25
N ILE A 91 3.37 9.83 1.02
CA ILE A 91 2.52 9.62 2.19
C ILE A 91 1.75 10.92 2.49
N PRO A 92 0.41 10.94 2.36
CA PRO A 92 -0.39 12.13 2.66
C PRO A 92 -0.26 12.62 4.12
N PRO A 93 -0.66 13.86 4.42
CA PRO A 93 -0.73 14.36 5.79
C PRO A 93 -1.57 13.45 6.70
N GLY A 94 -1.03 13.07 7.87
CA GLY A 94 -1.70 12.22 8.85
C GLY A 94 -1.94 10.77 8.39
N ALA A 95 -1.38 10.37 7.25
CA ALA A 95 -1.58 9.04 6.68
C ALA A 95 -0.41 8.10 7.03
N TYR A 96 -0.67 6.82 6.76
CA TYR A 96 0.24 5.72 7.04
C TYR A 96 0.80 5.14 5.73
N ALA A 97 1.94 4.47 5.82
CA ALA A 97 2.48 3.68 4.74
C ALA A 97 2.99 2.34 5.24
N VAL A 98 2.59 1.25 4.60
CA VAL A 98 3.06 -0.10 4.91
C VAL A 98 4.12 -0.48 3.88
N ILE A 99 5.31 -0.79 4.38
CA ILE A 99 6.45 -1.31 3.62
C ILE A 99 6.47 -2.83 3.80
N ALA A 100 6.47 -3.55 2.69
CA ALA A 100 6.44 -5.01 2.66
C ALA A 100 7.13 -5.57 1.41
N ASP A 101 7.41 -6.87 1.35
CA ASP A 101 7.85 -7.52 0.12
C ASP A 101 6.67 -7.62 -0.87
N GLN A 102 6.97 -7.76 -2.15
CA GLN A 102 5.92 -7.85 -3.17
C GLN A 102 4.98 -9.04 -2.93
N ASP A 103 5.50 -10.17 -2.43
CA ASP A 103 4.72 -11.37 -2.13
C ASP A 103 4.28 -11.47 -0.66
N THR A 104 4.40 -10.38 0.11
CA THR A 104 3.82 -10.33 1.45
C THR A 104 2.30 -10.39 1.35
N GLU A 105 1.74 -11.42 1.96
CA GLU A 105 0.32 -11.72 2.09
C GLU A 105 -0.29 -10.86 3.22
N LEU A 106 -0.28 -9.54 2.99
CA LEU A 106 -0.92 -8.55 3.87
C LEU A 106 -2.44 -8.58 3.75
N ASP A 107 -2.94 -8.83 2.54
CA ASP A 107 -4.36 -8.85 2.20
C ASP A 107 -4.68 -10.18 1.52
N ASN A 108 -5.94 -10.60 1.58
CA ASN A 108 -6.37 -11.74 0.78
C ASN A 108 -6.90 -11.27 -0.58
N GLU A 109 -6.40 -11.90 -1.63
CA GLU A 109 -6.79 -11.65 -3.01
C GLU A 109 -7.96 -12.56 -3.41
N VAL A 110 -8.99 -11.98 -4.03
CA VAL A 110 -10.13 -12.76 -4.54
C VAL A 110 -10.04 -13.04 -6.03
N LEU A 111 -9.27 -12.25 -6.80
CA LEU A 111 -9.02 -12.53 -8.21
C LEU A 111 -7.92 -13.58 -8.36
N LYS A 112 -8.13 -14.51 -9.29
CA LYS A 112 -7.06 -15.43 -9.70
C LYS A 112 -6.33 -14.89 -10.90
N ASN A 113 -5.00 -14.92 -10.84
CA ASN A 113 -4.10 -14.51 -11.92
C ASN A 113 -4.47 -13.15 -12.51
N GLY A 114 -4.72 -12.15 -11.67
CA GLY A 114 -5.02 -10.80 -12.14
C GLY A 114 -3.80 -10.03 -12.64
N ASP A 115 -2.60 -10.51 -12.32
CA ASP A 115 -1.28 -10.14 -12.85
C ASP A 115 -0.87 -10.98 -14.08
N PHE A 116 -1.65 -12.00 -14.42
CA PHE A 116 -1.44 -12.90 -15.57
C PHE A 116 -0.12 -13.68 -15.60
N GLU A 117 0.69 -13.70 -14.53
CA GLU A 117 1.93 -14.48 -14.46
C GLU A 117 1.66 -15.99 -14.50
N GLY A 118 0.59 -16.43 -13.84
CA GLY A 118 0.11 -17.82 -13.82
C GLY A 118 -0.77 -18.22 -15.01
N GLY A 119 -0.89 -17.38 -16.05
CA GLY A 119 -1.83 -17.58 -17.16
C GLY A 119 -3.15 -16.84 -16.96
N THR A 120 -4.19 -17.18 -17.73
CA THR A 120 -5.47 -16.44 -17.68
C THR A 120 -6.46 -16.98 -16.66
N GLY A 121 -6.21 -18.13 -16.04
CA GLY A 121 -7.03 -18.68 -14.96
C GLY A 121 -8.54 -18.64 -15.22
N ASP A 122 -9.27 -18.00 -14.30
CA ASP A 122 -10.74 -17.89 -14.33
C ASP A 122 -11.26 -16.76 -15.21
N TRP A 123 -10.39 -15.93 -15.79
CA TRP A 123 -10.79 -14.86 -16.70
C TRP A 123 -11.51 -15.41 -17.93
N LYS A 124 -12.65 -14.79 -18.27
CA LYS A 124 -13.48 -15.10 -19.43
C LYS A 124 -13.37 -13.98 -20.44
N PHE A 125 -13.28 -14.37 -21.71
CA PHE A 125 -13.17 -13.44 -22.84
C PHE A 125 -14.40 -13.59 -23.72
N PHE A 126 -15.26 -12.57 -23.74
CA PHE A 126 -16.48 -12.54 -24.52
C PHE A 126 -16.30 -11.67 -25.76
N LEU A 127 -16.44 -12.30 -26.93
CA LEU A 127 -16.41 -11.67 -28.26
C LEU A 127 -15.14 -10.88 -28.61
N GLY A 128 -14.03 -11.10 -27.88
CA GLY A 128 -12.82 -10.30 -28.03
C GLY A 128 -11.53 -11.08 -28.25
N PRO A 129 -10.63 -10.61 -29.11
CA PRO A 129 -9.27 -11.11 -29.27
C PRO A 129 -8.37 -10.61 -28.12
N TRP A 130 -8.78 -10.90 -26.89
CA TRP A 130 -7.95 -10.71 -25.72
C TRP A 130 -6.90 -11.81 -25.68
N GLN A 131 -5.65 -11.43 -25.53
CA GLN A 131 -4.53 -12.34 -25.56
C GLN A 131 -3.57 -12.02 -24.43
N ARG A 132 -3.03 -13.07 -23.83
CA ARG A 132 -1.92 -12.94 -22.89
C ARG A 132 -0.63 -12.75 -23.69
N ASP A 133 0.19 -11.81 -23.27
CA ASP A 133 1.41 -11.42 -23.98
C ASP A 133 2.56 -11.17 -23.01
N PHE A 134 3.78 -11.45 -23.47
CA PHE A 134 5.01 -11.34 -22.69
C PHE A 134 5.69 -9.97 -22.89
N GLY A 135 6.36 -9.48 -21.86
CA GLY A 135 7.09 -8.21 -21.84
C GLY A 135 6.16 -7.00 -21.70
N GLU A 136 6.74 -5.84 -21.38
CA GLU A 136 6.00 -4.58 -21.27
C GLU A 136 4.80 -4.62 -20.27
N ALA A 137 4.82 -5.55 -19.33
CA ALA A 137 3.83 -5.67 -18.27
C ALA A 137 3.94 -4.48 -17.30
N ALA A 138 2.87 -4.18 -16.58
CA ALA A 138 2.95 -3.24 -15.46
C ALA A 138 3.70 -3.85 -14.28
N SER A 139 3.72 -5.18 -14.27
CA SER A 139 3.96 -6.02 -13.15
C SER A 139 4.51 -7.35 -13.69
N GLY A 140 5.69 -7.79 -13.24
CA GLY A 140 6.27 -9.05 -13.71
C GLY A 140 6.54 -9.07 -15.23
N ASN A 141 6.13 -10.14 -15.90
CA ASN A 141 6.47 -10.44 -17.29
C ASN A 141 5.26 -10.49 -18.22
N TYR A 142 4.05 -10.68 -17.73
CA TYR A 142 2.87 -10.95 -18.54
C TYR A 142 1.79 -9.90 -18.33
N LYS A 143 1.02 -9.68 -19.39
CA LYS A 143 -0.16 -8.81 -19.37
C LYS A 143 -1.23 -9.41 -20.27
N ILE A 144 -2.44 -8.87 -20.18
CA ILE A 144 -3.46 -9.06 -21.21
C ILE A 144 -3.44 -7.86 -22.15
N TYR A 145 -3.52 -8.12 -23.45
CA TYR A 145 -3.77 -7.08 -24.43
C TYR A 145 -4.96 -7.44 -25.32
N LEU A 146 -5.66 -6.41 -25.80
CA LEU A 146 -6.76 -6.53 -26.75
C LEU A 146 -6.26 -6.20 -28.16
N CYS A 147 -6.42 -7.12 -29.12
CA CYS A 147 -6.04 -6.90 -30.53
C CYS A 147 -7.18 -7.17 -31.53
N GLY A 148 -8.07 -6.20 -31.77
CA GLY A 148 -9.07 -6.32 -32.84
C GLY A 148 -10.23 -5.33 -32.73
N VAL A 149 -11.22 -5.44 -33.62
CA VAL A 149 -12.29 -4.43 -33.82
C VAL A 149 -13.55 -4.77 -33.04
N GLY A 150 -14.20 -3.75 -32.47
CA GLY A 150 -15.52 -3.85 -31.84
C GLY A 150 -15.51 -3.76 -30.32
N TRP A 151 -16.70 -3.73 -29.72
CA TRP A 151 -16.87 -3.75 -28.27
C TRP A 151 -16.65 -5.17 -27.76
N THR A 152 -15.66 -5.35 -26.90
CA THR A 152 -15.31 -6.66 -26.35
C THR A 152 -15.23 -6.58 -24.84
N ILE A 153 -15.43 -7.74 -24.19
CA ILE A 153 -15.47 -7.80 -22.73
C ILE A 153 -14.53 -8.92 -22.28
N MET A 154 -13.71 -8.63 -21.29
CA MET A 154 -13.11 -9.63 -20.44
C MET A 154 -13.63 -9.47 -19.02
N TYR A 155 -13.76 -10.56 -18.29
CA TYR A 155 -14.24 -10.49 -16.92
C TYR A 155 -13.78 -11.66 -16.05
N GLN A 156 -13.83 -11.46 -14.75
CA GLN A 156 -13.76 -12.52 -13.76
C GLN A 156 -14.91 -12.36 -12.75
N ASP A 157 -15.66 -13.43 -12.53
CA ASP A 157 -16.66 -13.46 -11.45
C ASP A 157 -15.94 -13.63 -10.11
N PHE A 158 -16.37 -12.90 -9.09
CA PHE A 158 -15.78 -12.97 -7.75
C PHE A 158 -16.86 -12.84 -6.66
N LYS A 159 -16.48 -13.21 -5.43
CA LYS A 159 -17.29 -12.97 -4.24
C LYS A 159 -16.37 -12.62 -3.08
N ILE A 160 -16.50 -11.39 -2.60
CA ILE A 160 -15.89 -10.99 -1.34
C ILE A 160 -16.72 -11.64 -0.22
N PRO A 161 -16.13 -12.38 0.73
CA PRO A 161 -16.91 -12.95 1.82
C PRO A 161 -17.64 -11.86 2.64
N ALA A 162 -18.77 -12.21 3.26
CA ALA A 162 -19.48 -11.25 4.11
C ALA A 162 -18.71 -10.94 5.40
N THR A 163 -17.81 -11.83 5.82
CA THR A 163 -17.01 -11.78 7.05
C THR A 163 -15.71 -10.98 6.91
N ALA A 164 -15.62 -10.15 5.88
CA ALA A 164 -14.49 -9.28 5.60
C ALA A 164 -14.13 -8.37 6.75
N SER A 165 -12.92 -8.52 7.28
CA SER A 165 -12.29 -7.43 8.04
C SER A 165 -11.92 -6.28 7.10
N GLY A 166 -11.83 -5.08 7.69
CA GLY A 166 -11.28 -3.91 7.03
C GLY A 166 -12.02 -3.49 5.77
N ASP A 167 -11.29 -2.81 4.90
CA ASP A 167 -11.79 -2.26 3.67
C ASP A 167 -11.40 -3.13 2.45
N VAL A 168 -12.16 -3.03 1.35
CA VAL A 168 -11.96 -3.84 0.14
C VAL A 168 -11.63 -2.99 -1.07
N ARG A 169 -10.45 -3.15 -1.65
CA ARG A 169 -10.01 -2.34 -2.78
C ARG A 169 -9.96 -3.16 -4.05
N VAL A 170 -10.52 -2.62 -5.13
CA VAL A 170 -10.16 -3.05 -6.49
C VAL A 170 -9.11 -2.11 -7.05
N THR A 171 -8.10 -2.66 -7.72
CA THR A 171 -7.14 -1.91 -8.54
C THR A 171 -6.98 -2.62 -9.87
N VAL A 172 -6.91 -1.88 -10.98
CA VAL A 172 -6.62 -2.40 -12.32
C VAL A 172 -5.72 -1.41 -13.02
N ARG A 173 -4.66 -1.88 -13.68
CA ARG A 173 -3.85 -1.03 -14.54
C ARG A 173 -4.21 -1.15 -15.98
N GLU A 174 -4.17 0.00 -16.66
CA GLU A 174 -4.32 0.07 -18.09
C GLU A 174 -3.21 0.91 -18.72
N ARG A 175 -2.89 0.61 -19.97
CA ARG A 175 -2.18 1.51 -20.87
C ARG A 175 -2.54 1.23 -22.32
N TYR A 176 -2.16 2.14 -23.21
CA TYR A 176 -2.15 1.88 -24.66
C TYR A 176 -0.78 2.14 -25.29
N ASN A 177 -0.61 1.74 -26.55
CA ASN A 177 0.57 2.10 -27.34
C ASN A 177 0.33 3.45 -28.05
N PRO A 178 1.07 4.53 -27.71
CA PRO A 178 0.87 5.87 -28.28
C PRO A 178 1.22 5.98 -29.77
N SER A 179 1.78 4.93 -30.38
CA SER A 179 2.01 4.87 -31.84
C SER A 179 0.72 4.68 -32.65
N PHE A 180 -0.42 4.47 -31.97
CA PHE A 180 -1.72 4.22 -32.59
C PHE A 180 -2.83 5.11 -32.00
N GLU A 181 -4.04 5.01 -32.55
CA GLU A 181 -5.20 5.78 -32.09
C GLU A 181 -5.55 5.41 -30.65
N ARG A 182 -5.85 6.42 -29.81
CA ARG A 182 -6.13 6.21 -28.39
C ARG A 182 -7.47 5.47 -28.22
N PRO A 183 -7.47 4.23 -27.67
CA PRO A 183 -8.70 3.51 -27.38
C PRO A 183 -9.34 4.03 -26.07
N ASP A 184 -10.64 3.75 -25.89
CA ASP A 184 -11.27 3.89 -24.58
C ASP A 184 -11.33 2.53 -23.86
N VAL A 185 -11.27 2.56 -22.54
CA VAL A 185 -11.46 1.41 -21.67
C VAL A 185 -12.47 1.74 -20.59
N ARG A 186 -13.25 0.74 -20.21
CA ARG A 186 -14.19 0.80 -19.11
C ARG A 186 -13.94 -0.36 -18.16
N ILE A 187 -13.74 -0.01 -16.90
CA ILE A 187 -13.51 -0.92 -15.77
C ILE A 187 -14.72 -0.76 -14.84
N ARG A 188 -15.48 -1.84 -14.65
CA ARG A 188 -16.72 -1.85 -13.87
C ARG A 188 -16.75 -3.03 -12.91
N ILE A 189 -17.46 -2.83 -11.81
CA ILE A 189 -18.04 -3.93 -11.09
C ILE A 189 -19.48 -4.09 -11.55
N THR A 190 -19.85 -5.28 -11.99
CA THR A 190 -21.21 -5.63 -12.37
C THR A 190 -21.71 -6.78 -11.50
N ASN A 191 -23.01 -7.05 -11.54
CA ASN A 191 -23.49 -8.38 -11.15
C ASN A 191 -23.11 -9.41 -12.23
N ARG A 192 -23.40 -10.70 -11.99
CA ARG A 192 -23.08 -11.77 -12.95
C ARG A 192 -23.84 -11.69 -14.28
N THR A 193 -24.90 -10.89 -14.37
CA THR A 193 -25.67 -10.66 -15.60
C THR A 193 -25.22 -9.43 -16.39
N GLY A 194 -24.18 -8.72 -15.91
CA GLY A 194 -23.61 -7.54 -16.58
C GLY A 194 -24.27 -6.21 -16.23
N VAL A 195 -25.17 -6.18 -15.23
CA VAL A 195 -25.74 -4.92 -14.72
C VAL A 195 -24.71 -4.20 -13.85
N PRO A 196 -24.35 -2.93 -14.14
CA PRO A 196 -23.36 -2.19 -13.35
C PRO A 196 -23.78 -2.00 -11.89
N LEU A 197 -22.86 -2.30 -10.97
CA LEU A 197 -22.95 -2.00 -9.54
C LEU A 197 -22.07 -0.78 -9.19
N LEU A 198 -20.91 -0.68 -9.83
CA LEU A 198 -19.96 0.42 -9.65
C LEU A 198 -19.16 0.64 -10.95
N THR A 199 -18.82 1.88 -11.27
CA THR A 199 -17.85 2.19 -12.34
C THR A 199 -16.54 2.61 -11.68
N VAL A 200 -15.47 1.85 -11.92
CA VAL A 200 -14.12 2.15 -11.44
C VAL A 200 -13.48 3.19 -12.35
N TYR A 201 -13.59 3.00 -13.66
CA TYR A 201 -13.11 3.94 -14.66
C TYR A 201 -13.88 3.79 -15.97
N SER A 202 -14.03 4.89 -16.71
CA SER A 202 -14.55 4.89 -18.07
C SER A 202 -13.99 6.09 -18.82
N GLY A 203 -13.14 5.86 -19.80
CA GLY A 203 -12.54 6.93 -20.60
C GLY A 203 -11.37 6.42 -21.45
N GLY A 204 -10.65 7.35 -22.06
CA GLY A 204 -9.51 7.01 -22.91
C GLY A 204 -8.35 6.41 -22.13
N CYS A 205 -7.62 5.48 -22.73
CA CYS A 205 -6.45 4.86 -22.14
C CYS A 205 -5.29 5.83 -21.91
N SER A 206 -4.38 5.46 -21.01
CA SER A 206 -3.21 6.23 -20.62
C SER A 206 -1.96 5.78 -21.36
N THR A 207 -1.03 6.70 -21.63
CA THR A 207 0.23 6.39 -22.33
C THR A 207 1.18 5.55 -21.48
N ASP A 208 1.14 5.76 -20.17
CA ASP A 208 1.87 5.00 -19.16
C ASP A 208 0.91 4.09 -18.39
N TRP A 209 1.47 3.06 -17.76
CA TRP A 209 0.71 2.17 -16.88
C TRP A 209 0.05 2.97 -15.75
N THR A 210 -1.27 3.11 -15.85
CA THR A 210 -2.06 3.92 -14.94
C THR A 210 -3.01 3.03 -14.16
N ALA A 211 -2.97 3.16 -12.83
CA ALA A 211 -3.85 2.41 -11.95
C ALA A 211 -5.19 3.13 -11.77
N HIS A 212 -6.28 2.38 -11.91
CA HIS A 212 -7.61 2.80 -11.53
C HIS A 212 -8.07 1.95 -10.36
N ALA A 213 -8.59 2.59 -9.31
CA ALA A 213 -8.99 1.90 -8.10
C ALA A 213 -10.34 2.40 -7.57
N ALA A 214 -11.04 1.54 -6.84
CA ALA A 214 -12.29 1.90 -6.16
C ALA A 214 -12.53 1.08 -4.88
N ASP A 215 -13.41 1.62 -4.03
CA ASP A 215 -13.92 1.00 -2.81
C ASP A 215 -15.02 -0.03 -3.15
N LEU A 216 -14.85 -1.28 -2.70
CA LEU A 216 -15.84 -2.35 -2.77
C LEU A 216 -16.38 -2.84 -1.40
N THR A 217 -16.19 -2.10 -0.30
CA THR A 217 -16.60 -2.51 1.07
C THR A 217 -18.11 -2.76 1.12
N ALA A 218 -18.89 -1.93 0.44
CA ALA A 218 -20.34 -2.11 0.37
C ALA A 218 -20.79 -3.37 -0.40
N LEU A 219 -19.88 -4.05 -1.11
CA LEU A 219 -20.16 -5.24 -1.91
C LEU A 219 -19.76 -6.55 -1.22
N LYS A 220 -19.36 -6.51 0.05
CA LYS A 220 -19.11 -7.72 0.86
C LYS A 220 -20.34 -8.64 0.83
N GLY A 221 -20.14 -9.91 0.52
CA GLY A 221 -21.19 -10.92 0.39
C GLY A 221 -21.97 -10.91 -0.94
N VAL A 222 -21.73 -9.94 -1.82
CA VAL A 222 -22.40 -9.83 -3.12
C VAL A 222 -21.68 -10.68 -4.17
N ASP A 223 -22.45 -11.44 -4.95
CA ASP A 223 -21.95 -12.10 -6.15
C ASP A 223 -21.77 -11.08 -7.28
N ALA A 224 -20.51 -10.80 -7.61
CA ALA A 224 -20.14 -9.72 -8.51
C ALA A 224 -19.17 -10.19 -9.60
N ARG A 225 -18.84 -9.26 -10.48
CA ARG A 225 -17.94 -9.46 -11.62
C ARG A 225 -17.09 -8.22 -11.80
N LEU A 226 -15.77 -8.41 -11.91
CA LEU A 226 -14.90 -7.38 -12.45
C LEU A 226 -14.98 -7.49 -13.96
N GLU A 227 -15.52 -6.46 -14.60
CA GLU A 227 -15.69 -6.38 -16.04
C GLU A 227 -14.78 -5.29 -16.61
N ILE A 228 -13.96 -5.68 -17.58
CA ILE A 228 -13.12 -4.77 -18.35
C ILE A 228 -13.57 -4.86 -19.80
N SER A 229 -13.88 -3.71 -20.37
CA SER A 229 -14.36 -3.60 -21.74
C SER A 229 -13.60 -2.52 -22.49
N GLY A 230 -13.23 -2.81 -23.72
CA GLY A 230 -12.50 -1.89 -24.59
C GLY A 230 -13.41 -1.38 -25.70
N PHE A 231 -13.22 -0.10 -26.05
CA PHE A 231 -13.80 0.51 -27.24
C PHE A 231 -12.69 0.89 -28.22
N ARG A 232 -12.98 0.65 -29.49
CA ARG A 232 -12.04 0.89 -30.56
C ARG A 232 -12.72 1.54 -31.75
N VAL A 233 -12.01 2.47 -32.35
CA VAL A 233 -12.28 3.03 -33.67
C VAL A 233 -11.29 2.44 -34.69
N ASN A 234 -11.84 1.87 -35.77
CA ASN A 234 -11.31 1.64 -37.13
C ASN A 234 -9.93 0.99 -37.46
N ASP A 235 -8.93 0.80 -36.57
CA ASP A 235 -7.53 0.64 -37.06
C ASP A 235 -6.71 -0.66 -36.80
N SER A 236 -7.16 -1.94 -36.87
CA SER A 236 -6.57 -3.24 -36.31
C SER A 236 -5.34 -3.41 -35.33
N ARG A 237 -4.46 -2.43 -35.11
CA ARG A 237 -3.19 -2.41 -34.37
C ARG A 237 -3.19 -1.63 -33.03
N SER A 238 -4.20 -0.82 -32.73
CA SER A 238 -4.36 -0.17 -31.40
C SER A 238 -4.65 -1.22 -30.33
N TRP A 239 -3.81 -1.24 -29.29
CA TRP A 239 -3.86 -2.21 -28.19
C TRP A 239 -4.19 -1.53 -26.87
N VAL A 240 -5.26 -1.96 -26.21
CA VAL A 240 -5.44 -1.77 -24.76
C VAL A 240 -4.65 -2.86 -24.07
N ARG A 241 -3.87 -2.51 -23.06
CA ARG A 241 -3.15 -3.45 -22.21
C ARG A 241 -3.67 -3.34 -20.80
N ILE A 242 -3.89 -4.48 -20.16
CA ILE A 242 -4.41 -4.63 -18.81
C ILE A 242 -3.45 -5.51 -18.03
N ASP A 243 -3.17 -5.09 -16.80
CA ASP A 243 -2.31 -5.84 -15.88
C ASP A 243 -2.59 -5.44 -14.43
N ALA A 244 -2.02 -6.19 -13.48
CA ALA A 244 -2.10 -5.95 -12.03
C ALA A 244 -3.55 -5.69 -11.57
N ALA A 245 -4.48 -6.51 -12.05
CA ALA A 245 -5.85 -6.48 -11.58
C ALA A 245 -5.95 -7.19 -10.24
N THR A 246 -6.30 -6.46 -9.18
CA THR A 246 -6.39 -6.98 -7.82
C THR A 246 -7.72 -6.61 -7.20
N ILE A 247 -8.29 -7.50 -6.41
CA ILE A 247 -9.34 -7.22 -5.45
C ILE A 247 -8.90 -7.81 -4.12
N ASN A 248 -8.46 -6.91 -3.24
CA ASN A 248 -7.88 -7.27 -1.97
C ASN A 248 -8.71 -6.75 -0.82
N TRP A 249 -8.78 -7.55 0.23
CA TRP A 249 -9.33 -7.19 1.53
C TRP A 249 -8.35 -7.61 2.61
N GLY A 250 -8.24 -6.85 3.69
CA GLY A 250 -7.29 -7.20 4.73
C GLY A 250 -7.22 -6.12 5.80
N PRO A 251 -6.31 -6.28 6.76
CA PRO A 251 -6.12 -5.30 7.80
C PRO A 251 -5.59 -3.97 7.23
N VAL A 252 -5.03 -3.92 6.01
CA VAL A 252 -4.45 -2.69 5.45
C VAL A 252 -5.53 -1.67 5.09
N SER A 253 -5.49 -0.49 5.71
CA SER A 253 -6.41 0.61 5.39
C SER A 253 -6.29 1.08 3.93
N ARG A 254 -7.39 1.55 3.34
CA ARG A 254 -7.40 2.15 2.01
C ARG A 254 -6.66 3.49 1.91
N ASN A 255 -6.55 4.19 3.03
CA ASN A 255 -5.83 5.45 3.10
C ASN A 255 -4.32 5.23 3.31
N CYS A 256 -3.90 3.97 3.43
CA CYS A 256 -2.50 3.58 3.52
C CYS A 256 -1.84 3.61 2.14
N VAL A 257 -0.61 4.11 2.11
CA VAL A 257 0.29 3.94 0.97
C VAL A 257 0.98 2.59 1.10
N ARG A 258 0.90 1.73 0.09
CA ARG A 258 1.72 0.52 0.04
C ARG A 258 3.05 0.82 -0.64
N LEU A 259 4.13 0.32 -0.04
CA LEU A 259 5.51 0.47 -0.48
C LEU A 259 6.18 -0.90 -0.51
N LEU A 260 7.18 -1.05 -1.37
CA LEU A 260 7.98 -2.27 -1.51
C LEU A 260 9.44 -2.02 -1.11
N VAL A 261 10.14 -3.10 -0.76
CA VAL A 261 11.59 -3.16 -0.80
C VAL A 261 12.09 -3.77 -2.11
N ASP A 262 13.32 -3.50 -2.53
CA ASP A 262 13.83 -3.82 -3.87
C ASP A 262 14.40 -5.23 -4.04
N ASP A 263 14.62 -5.95 -2.94
CA ASP A 263 15.27 -7.27 -2.91
C ASP A 263 14.38 -8.40 -2.33
N ASN A 264 13.15 -8.05 -1.92
CA ASN A 264 12.22 -8.91 -1.20
C ASN A 264 12.86 -9.55 0.05
N GLU A 265 13.56 -8.76 0.86
CA GLU A 265 14.19 -9.25 2.10
C GLU A 265 13.57 -8.74 3.40
N ILE A 266 12.52 -7.91 3.36
CA ILE A 266 11.87 -7.47 4.60
C ILE A 266 11.26 -8.68 5.33
N GLY A 267 10.74 -9.66 4.59
CA GLY A 267 10.22 -10.93 5.10
C GLY A 267 11.29 -11.88 5.62
N LYS A 268 12.56 -11.67 5.29
CA LYS A 268 13.65 -12.59 5.66
C LYS A 268 14.26 -12.25 7.01
N ASN A 269 13.39 -12.01 8.01
CA ASN A 269 13.66 -11.94 9.45
C ASN A 269 13.61 -10.54 10.10
N LEU A 270 12.46 -9.85 10.06
CA LEU A 270 12.20 -8.70 10.96
C LEU A 270 12.29 -9.05 12.47
N GLU A 271 12.45 -10.32 12.86
CA GLU A 271 12.81 -10.67 14.25
C GLU A 271 14.16 -10.08 14.68
N ASP A 272 14.91 -9.52 13.72
CA ASP A 272 16.08 -8.69 13.97
C ASP A 272 15.65 -7.35 14.61
N LYS A 273 16.24 -7.10 15.77
CA LYS A 273 15.90 -6.11 16.79
C LYS A 273 15.90 -4.65 16.36
N GLN A 274 16.00 -4.31 15.08
CA GLN A 274 16.22 -2.94 14.66
C GLN A 274 15.55 -2.62 13.33
N VAL A 275 15.02 -1.41 13.24
CA VAL A 275 14.51 -0.79 12.02
C VAL A 275 15.05 0.62 11.97
N PHE A 276 15.74 0.97 10.90
CA PHE A 276 16.15 2.35 10.59
C PHE A 276 15.51 2.75 9.27
N VAL A 277 15.09 4.00 9.16
CA VAL A 277 14.50 4.53 7.93
C VAL A 277 15.02 5.92 7.65
N GLY A 278 15.28 6.23 6.37
CA GLY A 278 15.67 7.57 5.94
C GLY A 278 16.36 7.60 4.58
N GLU A 279 16.90 8.76 4.22
CA GLU A 279 17.74 8.88 3.03
C GLU A 279 19.15 8.29 3.28
N ALA A 280 19.90 8.02 2.21
CA ALA A 280 21.25 7.44 2.27
C ALA A 280 22.22 8.11 3.27
N ASN A 281 22.06 9.41 3.54
CA ASN A 281 22.91 10.16 4.48
C ASN A 281 22.11 10.86 5.59
N THR A 282 20.83 10.54 5.75
CA THR A 282 19.96 11.23 6.71
C THR A 282 18.99 10.24 7.32
N LEU A 283 19.26 9.85 8.56
CA LEU A 283 18.36 9.04 9.35
C LEU A 283 17.12 9.85 9.73
N ARG A 284 15.93 9.30 9.48
CA ARG A 284 14.64 9.93 9.80
C ARG A 284 14.09 9.40 11.09
N ASP A 285 14.12 8.08 11.27
CA ASP A 285 13.72 7.43 12.50
C ASP A 285 14.43 6.09 12.67
N ALA A 286 14.54 5.63 13.92
CA ALA A 286 15.19 4.38 14.24
C ALA A 286 14.65 3.80 15.54
N VAL A 287 14.35 2.50 15.52
CA VAL A 287 14.01 1.73 16.71
C VAL A 287 14.95 0.54 16.80
N VAL A 288 15.46 0.31 18.02
CA VAL A 288 16.08 -0.95 18.40
C VAL A 288 15.20 -1.54 19.50
N PHE A 289 14.48 -2.61 19.19
CA PHE A 289 13.48 -3.24 20.06
C PHE A 289 13.91 -4.64 20.46
N GLU A 290 13.38 -5.13 21.58
CA GLU A 290 13.60 -6.50 22.02
C GLU A 290 12.29 -7.27 22.04
N LYS A 291 12.38 -8.60 21.95
CA LYS A 291 11.23 -9.48 22.10
C LYS A 291 10.39 -9.15 23.35
N ALA A 292 11.02 -8.73 24.44
CA ALA A 292 10.36 -8.40 25.69
C ALA A 292 9.41 -7.18 25.61
N TRP A 293 9.54 -6.33 24.59
CA TRP A 293 8.67 -5.17 24.39
C TRP A 293 7.26 -5.58 23.90
N GLY A 294 7.09 -6.88 23.59
CA GLY A 294 5.84 -7.49 23.15
C GLY A 294 5.66 -7.47 21.63
N GLY A 295 4.56 -8.05 21.14
CA GLY A 295 4.36 -8.31 19.70
C GLY A 295 4.77 -9.74 19.28
N ASP A 296 4.74 -10.69 20.21
CA ASP A 296 5.27 -12.04 20.02
C ASP A 296 4.39 -13.17 20.55
N ASP A 297 3.44 -12.88 21.44
CA ASP A 297 2.70 -13.93 22.18
C ASP A 297 1.51 -14.53 21.43
N ASP A 298 0.95 -13.85 20.42
CA ASP A 298 -0.09 -14.40 19.53
C ASP A 298 -0.01 -13.88 18.08
N GLY A 299 1.14 -13.32 17.70
CA GLY A 299 1.33 -12.73 16.37
C GLY A 299 0.83 -11.29 16.23
N CYS A 300 0.82 -10.53 17.33
CA CYS A 300 0.60 -9.09 17.29
C CYS A 300 1.85 -8.36 16.80
N SER A 301 1.67 -7.27 16.07
CA SER A 301 2.71 -6.30 15.80
C SER A 301 3.06 -5.47 17.04
N LEU A 302 4.23 -4.82 17.00
CA LEU A 302 4.67 -3.83 17.97
C LEU A 302 4.27 -2.43 17.49
N SER A 303 3.34 -1.78 18.19
CA SER A 303 2.78 -0.47 17.87
C SER A 303 3.38 0.63 18.73
N ARG A 304 3.61 1.81 18.15
CA ARG A 304 4.12 2.98 18.88
C ARG A 304 2.98 3.73 19.58
N THR A 305 3.18 4.14 20.83
CA THR A 305 2.16 4.85 21.63
C THR A 305 1.85 6.24 21.11
N SER A 306 2.83 6.89 20.48
CA SER A 306 2.68 8.22 19.90
C SER A 306 3.79 8.46 18.88
N PRO A 307 3.52 9.18 17.78
CA PRO A 307 4.56 9.59 16.83
C PRO A 307 5.62 10.49 17.48
N PHE A 308 5.37 11.06 18.66
CA PHE A 308 6.32 11.91 19.38
C PHE A 308 7.04 11.18 20.52
N ALA A 309 6.66 9.94 20.83
CA ALA A 309 7.30 9.13 21.85
C ALA A 309 8.72 8.71 21.40
N PRO A 310 9.73 8.63 22.28
CA PRO A 310 11.09 8.22 21.89
C PRO A 310 11.09 6.78 21.31
N PRO A 311 11.55 6.56 20.07
CA PRO A 311 11.47 5.24 19.43
C PRO A 311 12.39 4.21 20.11
N THR A 312 13.40 4.66 20.86
CA THR A 312 14.41 3.81 21.49
C THR A 312 14.05 3.36 22.92
N GLU A 313 12.82 3.60 23.37
CA GLU A 313 12.39 3.28 24.74
C GLU A 313 11.20 2.33 24.73
N GLU A 314 11.27 1.23 25.49
CA GLU A 314 10.19 0.23 25.62
C GLU A 314 8.81 0.82 25.92
N PRO A 315 8.65 1.80 26.84
CA PRO A 315 7.33 2.38 27.14
C PRO A 315 6.70 3.16 25.97
N SER A 316 7.46 3.43 24.92
CA SER A 316 6.94 4.03 23.69
C SER A 316 6.26 3.03 22.78
N TRP A 317 6.26 1.74 23.13
CA TRP A 317 5.74 0.67 22.30
C TRP A 317 4.85 -0.28 23.10
N TYR A 318 3.95 -0.97 22.39
CA TYR A 318 3.04 -1.95 22.97
C TYR A 318 2.52 -2.93 21.91
N PRO A 319 2.04 -4.13 22.28
CA PRO A 319 1.43 -5.05 21.32
C PRO A 319 0.10 -4.51 20.78
N ALA A 320 -0.06 -4.49 19.46
CA ALA A 320 -1.31 -4.06 18.83
C ALA A 320 -2.50 -4.96 19.20
N ALA A 321 -3.71 -4.40 19.27
CA ALA A 321 -4.92 -5.21 19.33
C ALA A 321 -5.17 -5.90 17.97
N ASN A 322 -5.88 -7.03 17.98
CA ASN A 322 -6.30 -7.76 16.78
C ASN A 322 -5.18 -8.17 15.81
N HIS A 323 -3.96 -8.37 16.31
CA HIS A 323 -2.80 -8.76 15.50
C HIS A 323 -2.24 -7.67 14.58
N GLY A 324 -2.63 -6.41 14.75
CA GLY A 324 -2.05 -5.27 14.04
C GLY A 324 -3.06 -4.35 13.38
N THR A 325 -2.62 -3.13 13.13
CA THR A 325 -3.42 -2.02 12.57
C THR A 325 -2.80 -1.39 11.33
N PRO A 326 -2.32 -2.17 10.34
CA PRO A 326 -1.66 -1.60 9.17
C PRO A 326 -2.58 -0.62 8.43
N GLY A 327 -2.14 0.61 8.27
CA GLY A 327 -2.84 1.70 7.63
C GLY A 327 -3.77 2.51 8.53
N GLU A 328 -3.92 2.15 9.81
CA GLU A 328 -4.88 2.75 10.75
C GLU A 328 -4.18 3.28 12.01
N PRO A 329 -4.83 4.16 12.80
CA PRO A 329 -4.32 4.52 14.12
C PRO A 329 -4.14 3.29 15.02
N ASN A 330 -3.01 3.25 15.73
CA ASN A 330 -2.70 2.18 16.68
C ASN A 330 -3.82 2.05 17.73
N SER A 331 -4.19 0.80 18.04
CA SER A 331 -5.36 0.43 18.84
C SER A 331 -5.12 0.32 20.34
#